data_AF-A0A3M3JWC2-F1
#
_entry.id   AF-A0A3M3JWC2-F1
#
_cell.length_a   1.000
_cell.length_b   1.000
_cell.length_c   1.000
_cell.angle_alpha   90.00
_cell.angle_beta   90.00
_cell.angle_gamma   90.00
#
_symmetry.space_group_name_H-M   'P 1'
#
loop_
_entity.id
_entity.type
_entity.pdbx_description
1 polymer ?
#
loop_
_entity_poly.entity_id
_entity_poly.type
_entity_poly.pdbx_seq_one_letter_code
_entity_poly.pdbx_strand_id
1 'polypeptide(L)'
;MPHLESVWSLVMKVLKGQDILALGFMTFALFVGAGNIIFPPIVGLQAGPHVWMAALGFLVTAVGLPVITVIALAKVGGAMDALSSPIGKIAGGALAAVCYLAVGPLFATPRTATVSFEVGLAPLTGDSPMALFLYSLVYFLVVFWVSLYPGRLL
;
A
#
# COMPACT_ATOMS: atom_id res chain seq x y z
N MET A 1 20.37 -7.91 38.83
CA MET A 1 19.19 -7.31 38.16
C MET A 1 19.44 -6.82 36.71
N PRO A 2 20.24 -7.49 35.83
CA PRO A 2 20.42 -7.08 34.43
C PRO A 2 19.34 -7.59 33.45
N HIS A 3 18.54 -8.58 33.87
CA HIS A 3 17.42 -9.14 33.07
C HIS A 3 16.36 -8.08 32.73
N LEU A 4 16.03 -7.20 33.67
CA LEU A 4 14.93 -6.24 33.52
C LEU A 4 15.31 -5.12 32.53
N GLU A 5 16.53 -4.60 32.56
CA GLU A 5 16.99 -3.57 31.61
C GLU A 5 16.99 -4.06 30.16
N SER A 6 17.29 -5.34 29.92
CA SER A 6 17.19 -5.93 28.58
C SER A 6 15.76 -5.92 28.04
N VAL A 7 14.77 -6.19 28.91
CA VAL A 7 13.34 -6.16 28.58
C VAL A 7 12.87 -4.72 28.34
N TRP A 8 13.32 -3.75 29.15
CA TRP A 8 13.01 -2.33 28.93
C TRP A 8 13.63 -1.77 27.64
N SER A 9 14.83 -2.23 27.25
CA SER A 9 15.46 -1.86 25.97
C SER A 9 14.76 -2.45 24.73
N LEU A 10 14.11 -3.61 24.89
CA LEU A 10 13.28 -4.25 23.87
C LEU A 10 11.93 -3.53 23.68
N VAL A 11 11.40 -2.93 24.76
CA VAL A 11 10.10 -2.26 24.78
C VAL A 11 10.17 -0.81 24.30
N MET A 12 11.32 -0.13 24.42
CA MET A 12 11.52 1.25 23.97
C MET A 12 12.76 1.39 23.08
N LYS A 13 12.72 0.80 21.88
CA LYS A 13 13.65 1.21 20.82
C LYS A 13 13.31 2.65 20.41
N VAL A 14 14.02 3.60 20.99
CA VAL A 14 14.02 4.98 20.50
C VAL A 14 14.55 4.94 19.06
N LEU A 15 13.67 5.17 18.10
CA LEU A 15 14.00 5.20 16.68
C LEU A 15 15.07 6.27 16.46
N LYS A 16 16.19 5.90 15.82
CA LYS A 16 17.18 6.90 15.40
C LYS A 16 16.53 7.82 14.36
N GLY A 17 17.02 9.04 14.18
CA GLY A 17 16.49 9.96 13.16
C GLY A 17 16.48 9.35 11.75
N GLN A 18 17.44 8.46 11.45
CA GLN A 18 17.49 7.68 10.21
C GLN A 18 16.32 6.68 10.10
N ASP A 19 15.94 6.02 11.19
CA ASP A 19 14.81 5.08 11.21
C ASP A 19 13.48 5.84 11.02
N ILE A 20 13.35 7.02 11.63
CA ILE A 20 12.18 7.89 11.45
C ILE A 20 12.08 8.36 9.99
N LEU A 21 13.21 8.76 9.39
CA LEU A 21 13.25 9.17 7.99
C LEU A 21 12.90 8.01 7.06
N ALA A 22 13.47 6.81 7.30
CA ALA A 22 13.17 5.61 6.53
C ALA A 22 11.69 5.22 6.64
N LEU A 23 11.14 5.18 7.86
CA LEU A 23 9.73 4.86 8.10
C LEU A 23 8.81 5.91 7.49
N GLY A 24 9.21 7.19 7.52
CA GLY A 24 8.54 8.29 6.84
C GLY A 24 8.50 8.10 5.32
N PHE A 25 9.63 7.76 4.69
CA PHE A 25 9.70 7.48 3.26
C PHE A 25 8.90 6.23 2.87
N MET A 26 8.91 5.17 3.68
CA MET A 26 8.08 3.98 3.45
C MET A 26 6.59 4.32 3.50
N THR A 27 6.18 5.08 4.52
CA THR A 27 4.79 5.51 4.70
C THR A 27 4.37 6.47 3.57
N PHE A 28 5.26 7.37 3.18
CA PHE A 28 5.08 8.24 2.02
C PHE A 28 4.93 7.43 0.73
N ALA A 29 5.81 6.47 0.46
CA ALA A 29 5.74 5.63 -0.73
C ALA A 29 4.46 4.79 -0.76
N LEU A 30 3.97 4.34 0.40
CA LEU A 30 2.70 3.64 0.53
C LEU A 30 1.51 4.55 0.13
N PHE A 31 1.51 5.82 0.59
CA PHE A 31 0.42 6.76 0.31
C PHE A 31 0.55 7.51 -1.03
N VAL A 32 1.75 7.73 -1.54
CA VAL A 32 2.01 8.32 -2.86
C VAL A 32 2.14 7.23 -3.93
N GLY A 33 1.86 5.96 -3.58
CA GLY A 33 1.91 4.84 -4.50
C GLY A 33 1.12 5.05 -5.79
N ALA A 34 1.36 4.20 -6.78
CA ALA A 34 0.87 4.36 -8.16
C ALA A 34 -0.61 4.75 -8.28
N GLY A 35 -1.49 4.23 -7.42
CA GLY A 35 -2.90 4.62 -7.41
C GLY A 35 -3.12 6.11 -7.12
N ASN A 36 -2.47 6.66 -6.11
CA ASN A 36 -2.68 8.05 -5.71
C ASN A 36 -2.00 9.07 -6.63
N ILE A 37 -1.09 8.63 -7.52
CA ILE A 37 -0.53 9.46 -8.58
C ILE A 37 -1.40 9.42 -9.84
N ILE A 38 -1.96 8.26 -10.18
CA ILE A 38 -2.60 8.02 -11.47
C ILE A 38 -4.11 8.33 -11.44
N PHE A 39 -4.79 8.05 -10.31
CA PHE A 39 -6.23 8.27 -10.21
C PHE A 39 -6.66 9.74 -10.21
N PRO A 40 -5.98 10.70 -9.54
CA PRO A 40 -6.47 12.08 -9.49
C PRO A 40 -6.62 12.74 -10.87
N PRO A 41 -5.65 12.63 -11.81
CA PRO A 41 -5.81 13.16 -13.15
C PRO A 41 -6.98 12.49 -13.90
N ILE A 42 -7.13 11.17 -13.80
CA ILE A 42 -8.20 10.43 -14.48
C ILE A 42 -9.58 10.84 -13.95
N VAL A 43 -9.72 10.87 -12.61
CA VAL A 43 -10.96 11.27 -11.94
C VAL A 43 -11.26 12.75 -12.20
N GLY A 44 -10.24 13.61 -12.22
CA GLY A 44 -10.38 15.03 -12.56
C GLY A 44 -10.86 15.24 -14.00
N LEU A 45 -10.29 14.52 -14.96
CA LEU A 45 -10.73 14.57 -16.36
C LEU A 45 -12.17 14.08 -16.53
N GLN A 46 -12.56 13.01 -15.82
CA GLN A 46 -13.92 12.47 -15.86
C GLN A 46 -14.94 13.34 -15.11
N ALA A 47 -14.52 14.09 -14.08
CA ALA A 47 -15.39 14.95 -13.29
C ALA A 47 -15.85 16.22 -14.04
N GLY A 48 -15.14 16.60 -15.11
CA GLY A 48 -15.48 17.77 -15.94
C GLY A 48 -15.63 19.06 -15.10
N PRO A 49 -16.82 19.68 -15.04
CA PRO A 49 -17.03 20.88 -14.23
C PRO A 49 -17.02 20.64 -12.71
N HIS A 50 -17.16 19.39 -12.25
CA HIS A 50 -17.27 19.03 -10.82
C HIS A 50 -15.94 18.58 -10.19
N VAL A 51 -14.80 19.00 -10.76
CA VAL A 51 -13.45 18.63 -10.29
C VAL A 51 -13.25 18.86 -8.80
N TRP A 52 -13.74 19.96 -8.24
CA TRP A 52 -13.59 20.23 -6.80
C TRP A 52 -14.33 19.24 -5.92
N MET A 53 -15.51 18.79 -6.35
CA MET A 53 -16.29 17.79 -5.61
C MET A 53 -15.63 16.41 -5.71
N ALA A 54 -15.10 16.07 -6.88
CA ALA A 54 -14.33 14.84 -7.08
C ALA A 54 -13.02 14.85 -6.29
N ALA A 55 -12.31 15.98 -6.23
CA ALA A 55 -11.11 16.15 -5.44
C ALA A 55 -11.38 15.98 -3.93
N LEU A 56 -12.47 16.55 -3.41
CA LEU A 56 -12.86 16.35 -2.02
C LEU A 56 -13.20 14.88 -1.71
N GLY A 57 -13.98 14.23 -2.59
CA GLY A 57 -14.27 12.80 -2.45
C GLY A 57 -13.00 11.94 -2.46
N PHE A 58 -12.08 12.23 -3.38
CA PHE A 58 -10.78 11.58 -3.46
C PHE A 58 -9.95 11.81 -2.19
N LEU A 59 -9.85 13.04 -1.68
CA LEU A 59 -9.10 13.33 -0.46
C LEU A 59 -9.66 12.59 0.77
N VAL A 60 -10.99 12.57 0.93
CA VAL A 60 -11.63 11.89 2.06
C VAL A 60 -11.37 10.37 2.00
N THR A 61 -11.47 9.77 0.82
CA THR A 61 -11.39 8.32 0.65
C THR A 61 -9.96 7.80 0.50
N ALA A 62 -9.12 8.45 -0.29
CA ALA A 62 -7.77 8.01 -0.60
C ALA A 62 -6.72 8.45 0.44
N VAL A 63 -7.03 9.48 1.25
CA VAL A 63 -6.12 9.99 2.30
C VAL A 63 -6.77 9.93 3.68
N GLY A 64 -7.99 10.44 3.82
CA GLY A 64 -8.69 10.51 5.10
C GLY A 64 -8.89 9.14 5.77
N LEU A 65 -9.49 8.19 5.04
CA LEU A 65 -9.73 6.84 5.57
C LEU A 65 -8.43 6.12 5.97
N PRO A 66 -7.38 6.05 5.13
CA PRO A 66 -6.14 5.40 5.54
C PRO A 66 -5.46 6.06 6.74
N VAL A 67 -5.49 7.39 6.85
CA VAL A 67 -4.96 8.10 8.04
C VAL A 67 -5.73 7.70 9.30
N ILE A 68 -7.07 7.66 9.24
CA ILE A 68 -7.91 7.20 10.36
C ILE A 68 -7.57 5.74 10.71
N THR A 69 -7.37 4.87 9.72
CA THR A 69 -6.98 3.47 9.94
C THR A 69 -5.63 3.35 10.63
N VAL A 70 -4.62 4.11 10.20
CA VAL A 70 -3.29 4.12 10.85
C VAL A 70 -3.39 4.60 12.30
N ILE A 71 -4.16 5.67 12.56
CA ILE A 71 -4.38 6.17 13.93
C ILE A 71 -5.09 5.11 14.78
N ALA A 72 -6.14 4.47 14.25
CA ALA A 72 -6.86 3.41 14.95
C ALA A 72 -5.93 2.23 15.29
N LEU A 73 -5.10 1.81 14.33
CA LEU A 73 -4.14 0.73 14.51
C LEU A 73 -3.08 1.09 15.56
N ALA A 74 -2.56 2.32 15.53
CA ALA A 74 -1.61 2.82 16.53
C ALA A 74 -2.22 2.84 17.94
N LYS A 75 -3.51 3.20 18.07
CA LYS A 75 -4.22 3.23 19.36
C LYS A 75 -4.45 1.84 19.97
N VAL A 76 -4.53 0.77 19.15
CA VAL A 76 -4.71 -0.62 19.62
C VAL A 76 -3.40 -1.40 19.72
N GLY A 77 -2.25 -0.72 19.67
CA GLY A 77 -0.93 -1.34 19.85
C GLY A 77 -0.34 -1.98 18.58
N GLY A 78 -0.84 -1.62 17.40
CA GLY A 78 -0.25 -2.02 16.12
C GLY A 78 -0.68 -3.39 15.59
N ALA A 79 -1.41 -4.19 16.38
CA ALA A 79 -1.80 -5.54 16.00
C ALA A 79 -3.16 -5.58 15.29
N MET A 80 -3.20 -6.16 14.09
CA MET A 80 -4.45 -6.41 13.35
C MET A 80 -5.40 -7.33 14.13
N ASP A 81 -4.85 -8.25 14.93
CA ASP A 81 -5.62 -9.12 15.83
C ASP A 81 -6.32 -8.32 16.94
N ALA A 82 -5.68 -7.25 17.45
CA ALA A 82 -6.30 -6.37 18.44
C ALA A 82 -7.41 -5.52 17.81
N LEU A 83 -7.20 -5.04 16.57
CA LEU A 83 -8.20 -4.29 15.82
C LEU A 83 -9.44 -5.13 15.46
N SER A 84 -9.25 -6.40 15.14
CA SER A 84 -10.32 -7.34 14.74
C SER A 84 -10.94 -8.10 15.92
N SER A 85 -10.38 -7.97 17.12
CA SER A 85 -10.86 -8.63 18.34
C SER A 85 -12.37 -8.44 18.63
N PRO A 86 -13.01 -7.28 18.37
CA PRO A 86 -14.44 -7.10 18.61
C PRO A 86 -15.33 -7.92 17.67
N ILE A 87 -14.79 -8.35 16.52
CA ILE A 87 -15.50 -9.08 15.46
C ILE A 87 -15.42 -10.61 15.69
N GLY A 88 -14.54 -11.06 16.59
CA GLY A 88 -14.30 -12.47 16.92
C GLY A 88 -13.25 -13.14 16.04
N LYS A 89 -12.60 -14.18 16.56
CA LYS A 89 -11.39 -14.80 15.97
C LYS A 89 -11.60 -15.34 14.55
N ILE A 90 -12.76 -15.93 14.27
CA ILE A 90 -13.06 -16.53 12.95
C ILE A 90 -13.30 -15.42 11.92
N ALA A 91 -14.12 -14.42 12.26
CA ALA A 91 -14.40 -13.31 11.35
C ALA A 91 -13.17 -12.41 11.14
N GLY A 92 -12.38 -12.16 12.19
CA GLY A 92 -11.11 -11.44 12.08
C GLY A 92 -10.09 -12.16 11.21
N GLY A 93 -9.94 -13.48 11.38
CA GLY A 93 -9.07 -14.29 10.52
C GLY A 93 -9.52 -14.32 9.06
N ALA A 94 -10.82 -14.47 8.82
CA ALA A 94 -11.39 -14.41 7.47
C ALA A 94 -11.17 -13.03 6.83
N LEU A 95 -11.42 -11.95 7.57
CA LEU A 95 -11.18 -10.58 7.11
C LEU A 95 -9.70 -10.36 6.76
N ALA A 96 -8.79 -10.78 7.64
CA ALA A 96 -7.35 -10.69 7.40
C ALA A 96 -6.95 -11.46 6.13
N ALA A 97 -7.44 -12.69 5.96
CA ALA A 97 -7.17 -13.49 4.77
C ALA A 97 -7.67 -12.80 3.49
N VAL A 98 -8.90 -12.30 3.50
CA VAL A 98 -9.48 -11.57 2.35
C VAL A 98 -8.66 -10.32 2.04
N CYS A 99 -8.30 -9.53 3.06
CA CYS A 99 -7.46 -8.34 2.90
C CYS A 99 -6.08 -8.69 2.31
N TYR A 100 -5.40 -9.71 2.84
CA TYR A 100 -4.08 -10.12 2.33
C TYR A 100 -4.16 -10.66 0.90
N LEU A 101 -5.17 -11.45 0.57
CA LEU A 101 -5.36 -11.96 -0.79
C LEU A 101 -5.70 -10.83 -1.76
N ALA A 102 -6.53 -9.86 -1.35
CA ALA A 102 -6.89 -8.71 -2.17
C ALA A 102 -5.70 -7.76 -2.40
N VAL A 103 -4.95 -7.43 -1.35
CA VAL A 103 -3.75 -6.58 -1.44
C VAL A 103 -2.63 -7.28 -2.21
N GLY A 104 -2.45 -8.58 -2.01
CA GLY A 104 -1.44 -9.36 -2.71
C GLY A 104 -1.90 -9.78 -4.11
N PRO A 105 -2.12 -11.09 -4.34
CA PRO A 105 -2.20 -11.65 -5.69
C PRO A 105 -3.50 -11.34 -6.45
N LEU A 106 -4.63 -11.08 -5.76
CA LEU A 106 -5.93 -11.09 -6.44
C LEU A 106 -6.34 -9.75 -7.04
N PHE A 107 -5.97 -8.62 -6.44
CA PHE A 107 -6.44 -7.31 -6.91
C PHE A 107 -5.34 -6.27 -7.06
N ALA A 108 -4.66 -5.90 -5.98
CA ALA A 108 -3.79 -4.72 -6.04
C ALA A 108 -2.55 -4.97 -6.92
N THR A 109 -1.89 -6.12 -6.80
CA THR A 109 -0.68 -6.42 -7.60
C THR A 109 -0.95 -6.55 -9.11
N PRO A 110 -1.98 -7.28 -9.57
CA PRO A 110 -2.35 -7.26 -10.99
C PRO A 110 -2.74 -5.87 -11.49
N ARG A 111 -3.42 -5.08 -10.65
CA ARG A 111 -3.86 -3.72 -11.00
C ARG A 111 -2.68 -2.77 -11.19
N THR A 112 -1.61 -2.87 -10.41
CA THR A 112 -0.44 -2.00 -10.60
C THR A 112 0.24 -2.29 -11.93
N ALA A 113 0.37 -3.56 -12.33
CA ALA A 113 0.95 -3.93 -13.61
C ALA A 113 0.13 -3.38 -14.80
N THR A 114 -1.19 -3.57 -14.80
CA THR A 114 -2.04 -3.08 -15.90
C THR A 114 -2.07 -1.55 -15.97
N VAL A 115 -2.18 -0.88 -14.83
CA VAL A 115 -2.18 0.59 -14.80
C VAL A 115 -0.83 1.17 -15.25
N SER A 116 0.29 0.56 -14.85
CA SER A 116 1.61 0.99 -15.34
C SER A 116 1.80 0.76 -16.84
N PHE A 117 1.21 -0.30 -17.40
CA PHE A 117 1.17 -0.52 -18.85
C PHE A 117 0.34 0.57 -19.56
N GLU A 118 -0.89 0.81 -19.11
CA GLU A 118 -1.81 1.79 -19.70
C GLU A 118 -1.24 3.20 -19.74
N VAL A 119 -0.56 3.63 -18.67
CA VAL A 119 -0.02 4.99 -18.59
C VAL A 119 1.36 5.10 -19.25
N GLY A 120 2.18 4.05 -19.19
CA GLY A 120 3.59 4.10 -19.60
C GLY A 120 3.87 3.58 -21.02
N LEU A 121 3.24 2.47 -21.41
CA LEU A 121 3.55 1.76 -22.66
C LEU A 121 2.42 1.82 -23.69
N ALA A 122 1.15 1.75 -23.26
CA ALA A 122 0.01 1.73 -24.18
C ALA A 122 0.00 2.92 -25.17
N PRO A 123 0.39 4.17 -24.79
CA PRO A 123 0.49 5.27 -25.75
C PRO A 123 1.56 5.09 -26.83
N LEU A 124 2.56 4.21 -26.61
CA LEU A 124 3.69 3.97 -27.51
C LEU A 124 3.52 2.70 -28.34
N THR A 125 2.98 1.64 -27.75
CA THR A 125 2.86 0.31 -28.38
C THR A 125 1.47 0.03 -28.94
N GLY A 126 0.48 0.86 -28.62
CA GLY A 126 -0.93 0.56 -28.85
C GLY A 126 -1.47 -0.47 -27.85
N ASP A 127 -2.79 -0.54 -27.78
CA ASP A 127 -3.54 -1.40 -26.85
C ASP A 127 -3.66 -2.84 -27.39
N SER A 128 -2.52 -3.53 -27.43
CA SER A 128 -2.44 -4.92 -27.89
C SER A 128 -2.44 -5.88 -26.69
N PRO A 129 -3.33 -6.90 -26.66
CA PRO A 129 -3.31 -7.94 -25.63
C PRO A 129 -1.95 -8.66 -25.50
N MET A 130 -1.22 -8.78 -26.60
CA MET A 130 0.12 -9.37 -26.61
C MET A 130 1.15 -8.46 -25.93
N ALA A 131 1.06 -7.14 -26.14
CA ALA A 131 1.94 -6.17 -25.50
C ALA A 131 1.71 -6.11 -23.97
N LEU A 132 0.44 -6.15 -23.54
CA LEU A 132 0.07 -6.22 -22.12
C LEU A 132 0.59 -7.51 -21.47
N PHE A 133 0.47 -8.65 -22.15
CA PHE A 133 0.97 -9.93 -21.64
C PHE A 133 2.50 -9.90 -21.45
N LEU A 134 3.24 -9.45 -22.47
CA LEU A 134 4.71 -9.33 -22.41
C LEU A 134 5.15 -8.34 -21.32
N TYR A 135 4.50 -7.19 -21.22
CA TYR A 135 4.79 -6.22 -20.17
C TYR A 135 4.53 -6.80 -18.78
N SER A 136 3.39 -7.44 -18.58
CA SER A 136 3.02 -8.05 -17.30
C SER A 136 4.00 -9.15 -16.91
N LEU A 137 4.42 -9.99 -17.86
CA LEU A 137 5.42 -11.03 -17.64
C LEU A 137 6.74 -10.44 -17.15
N VAL A 138 7.26 -9.42 -17.83
CA VAL A 138 8.50 -8.73 -17.42
C VAL A 138 8.34 -8.05 -16.06
N TYR A 139 7.22 -7.34 -15.85
CA TYR A 139 6.91 -6.67 -14.59
C TYR A 139 6.92 -7.65 -13.41
N PHE A 140 6.19 -8.76 -13.52
CA PHE A 140 6.13 -9.76 -12.45
C PHE A 140 7.46 -10.50 -12.25
N LEU A 141 8.25 -10.71 -13.29
CA LEU A 141 9.60 -11.27 -13.14
C LEU A 141 10.52 -10.33 -12.36
N VAL A 142 10.49 -9.03 -12.66
CA VAL A 142 11.27 -8.02 -11.92
C VAL A 142 10.80 -7.94 -10.47
N VAL A 143 9.48 -7.86 -10.25
CA VAL A 143 8.90 -7.84 -8.89
C VAL A 143 9.31 -9.10 -8.12
N PHE A 144 9.16 -10.28 -8.72
CA PHE A 144 9.56 -11.54 -8.12
C PHE A 144 11.04 -11.55 -7.74
N TRP A 145 11.91 -11.09 -8.64
CA TRP A 145 13.36 -11.05 -8.37
C TRP A 145 13.71 -10.09 -7.23
N VAL A 146 13.10 -8.91 -7.20
CA VAL A 146 13.28 -7.93 -6.10
C VAL A 146 12.75 -8.49 -4.78
N SER A 147 11.59 -9.16 -4.80
CA SER A 147 11.00 -9.78 -3.61
C SER A 147 11.83 -10.93 -3.02
N LEU A 148 12.72 -11.56 -3.79
CA LEU A 148 13.65 -12.58 -3.28
C LEU A 148 14.79 -11.99 -2.43
N TYR A 149 15.08 -10.70 -2.53
CA TYR A 149 16.17 -10.02 -1.80
C TYR A 149 15.70 -8.82 -0.96
N PRO A 150 14.71 -8.99 -0.05
CA PRO A 150 14.12 -7.87 0.68
C PRO A 150 15.11 -7.18 1.63
N GLY A 151 16.14 -7.89 2.11
CA GLY A 151 17.09 -7.41 3.12
C GLY A 151 18.38 -6.76 2.58
N ARG A 152 18.53 -6.56 1.26
CA ARG A 152 19.69 -5.89 0.64
C ARG A 152 19.39 -4.51 0.04
N LEU A 153 18.16 -4.04 0.19
CA LEU A 153 17.64 -2.79 -0.41
C LEU A 153 17.48 -1.64 0.59
N LEU A 154 17.87 -1.84 1.85
CA LEU A 154 17.94 -0.82 2.91
C LEU A 154 19.39 -0.61 3.35
#